data_AF-A0A7U9P633-F1
#
_entry.id   AF-A0A7U9P633-F1
#
_cell.length_a   1.000
_cell.length_b   1.000
_cell.length_c   1.000
_cell.angle_alpha   90.00
_cell.angle_beta   90.00
_cell.angle_gamma   90.00
#
_symmetry.space_group_name_H-M   'P 1'
#
loop_
_entity.id
_entity.type
_entity.pdbx_description
1 polymer ?
#
loop_
_entity_poly.entity_id
_entity_poly.type
_entity_poly.pdbx_seq_one_letter_code
_entity_poly.pdbx_strand_id
1 'polypeptide(L)' 'MVRLFFYLVGFGFSVVGGMMVIAYLNIITPERGFSEYLSYISTRVECYLFPIGLLLMWGSLTFPSRSP' A
#
# COMPACT_ATOMS: atom_id res chain seq x y z
N MET A 1 6.87 -5.61 -21.67
CA MET A 1 5.91 -4.49 -21.58
C MET A 1 4.90 -4.70 -20.45
N VAL A 2 4.10 -5.77 -20.46
CA VAL A 2 3.01 -5.99 -19.48
C VAL A 2 3.49 -6.09 -18.01
N ARG A 3 4.65 -6.71 -17.73
CA ARG A 3 5.24 -6.78 -16.37
C ARG A 3 5.52 -5.40 -15.78
N LEU A 4 6.09 -4.49 -16.58
CA LEU A 4 6.41 -3.13 -16.12
C LEU A 4 5.12 -2.37 -15.81
N PHE A 5 4.06 -2.58 -16.60
CA PHE A 5 2.76 -1.96 -16.36
C PHE A 5 2.14 -2.38 -15.03
N PHE A 6 2.06 -3.69 -14.73
CA PHE A 6 1.55 -4.17 -13.44
C PHE A 6 2.42 -3.72 -12.26
N TYR A 7 3.73 -3.65 -12.45
CA TYR A 7 4.64 -3.12 -11.43
C TYR A 7 4.38 -1.63 -11.17
N LEU A 8 4.24 -0.78 -12.20
CA LEU A 8 3.93 0.65 -12.04
C LEU A 8 2.55 0.88 -11.42
N VAL A 9 1.56 0.06 -11.78
CA VAL A 9 0.22 0.11 -11.18
C VAL A 9 0.30 -0.24 -9.70
N GLY A 10 0.96 -1.34 -9.34
CA GLY A 10 1.19 -1.71 -7.94
C GLY A 10 1.95 -0.63 -7.16
N PHE A 11 2.96 -0.01 -7.79
CA PHE A 11 3.69 1.12 -7.24
C PHE A 11 2.78 2.32 -6.95
N GLY A 12 1.93 2.72 -7.89
CA GLY A 12 0.96 3.80 -7.69
C GLY A 12 0.01 3.52 -6.53
N PHE A 13 -0.54 2.31 -6.44
CA PHE A 13 -1.39 1.89 -5.32
C PHE A 13 -0.67 1.96 -3.98
N SER A 14 0.60 1.52 -3.93
CA SER A 14 1.42 1.59 -2.72
C SER A 14 1.73 3.03 -2.31
N VAL A 15 2.07 3.92 -3.26
CA VAL A 15 2.32 5.34 -2.98
C VAL A 15 1.08 6.03 -2.42
N VAL A 16 -0.10 5.79 -3.02
CA VAL A 16 -1.37 6.37 -2.54
C VAL A 16 -1.72 5.84 -1.14
N GLY A 17 -1.60 4.53 -0.91
CA GLY A 17 -1.85 3.94 0.41
C GLY A 17 -0.89 4.47 1.48
N GLY A 18 0.41 4.61 1.16
CA GLY A 18 1.42 5.17 2.06
C GLY A 18 1.20 6.66 2.37
N MET A 19 0.81 7.45 1.36
CA MET A 19 0.44 8.86 1.55
C MET A 19 -0.73 9.02 2.52
N MET A 20 -1.77 8.17 2.41
CA MET A 20 -2.91 8.21 3.33
C MET A 20 -2.49 7.87 4.76
N VAL A 21 -1.59 6.89 4.94
CA VAL A 21 -1.05 6.57 6.27
C VAL A 21 -0.37 7.79 6.90
N ILE A 22 0.51 8.47 6.14
CA ILE A 22 1.21 9.66 6.62
C ILE A 22 0.22 10.82 6.90
N ALA A 23 -0.78 11.01 6.03
CA ALA A 23 -1.80 12.05 6.19
C ALA A 23 -2.66 11.83 7.43
N TYR A 24 -3.08 10.58 7.71
CA TYR A 24 -3.83 10.24 8.91
C TYR A 24 -3.00 10.41 10.18
N LEU A 25 -1.69 10.13 10.12
CA LEU A 25 -0.77 10.38 11.23
C LEU A 25 -0.65 11.88 11.52
N ASN A 26 -0.71 12.71 10.48
CA ASN A 26 -0.65 14.17 10.60
C ASN A 26 -1.96 14.77 11.15
N ILE A 27 -3.11 14.23 10.74
CA ILE A 27 -4.44 14.69 11.19
C ILE A 27 -4.77 14.23 12.61
N ILE A 28 -4.34 13.03 13.02
CA ILE A 28 -4.58 12.54 14.37
C ILE A 28 -3.62 13.26 15.31
N THR A 29 -4.18 14.13 16.15
CA THR A 29 -3.47 14.82 17.21
C THR A 29 -2.71 13.80 18.09
N PRO A 30 -1.43 14.03 18.41
CA PRO A 30 -0.59 13.10 19.18
C PRO A 30 -1.10 12.76 20.60
N GLU A 31 -2.20 13.37 21.04
CA GLU A 31 -2.89 13.05 22.29
C GLU A 31 -3.66 11.71 22.24
N ARG A 32 -4.00 11.20 21.06
CA ARG A 32 -4.53 9.83 20.89
C ARG A 32 -3.36 8.89 20.63
N GLY A 33 -3.06 8.01 21.58
CA GLY A 33 -1.89 7.12 21.52
C GLY A 33 -1.79 6.29 20.23
N PHE A 34 -0.58 5.86 19.88
CA PHE A 34 -0.24 5.11 18.66
C PHE A 34 -1.11 3.84 18.43
N SER A 35 -1.63 3.24 19.50
CA SER A 35 -2.54 2.09 19.44
C SER A 35 -3.90 2.44 18.84
N GLU A 36 -4.46 3.61 19.18
CA GLU A 36 -5.72 4.10 18.61
C GLU A 36 -5.55 4.47 17.13
N TYR A 37 -4.39 5.02 16.78
CA TYR A 37 -4.01 5.29 15.41
C TYR A 37 -3.99 4.01 14.54
N LEU A 38 -3.36 2.93 15.03
CA LEU A 38 -3.34 1.64 14.30
C LEU A 38 -4.74 1.01 14.18
N SER A 39 -5.57 1.11 15.21
CA SER A 39 -6.96 0.63 15.15
C SER A 39 -7.80 1.43 14.12
N TYR A 40 -7.59 2.75 14.09
CA TYR A 40 -8.26 3.66 13.16
C TYR A 40 -7.81 3.43 11.71
N ILE A 41 -6.51 3.22 11.48
CA ILE A 41 -5.96 2.98 10.14
C ILE A 41 -6.42 1.63 9.57
N SER A 42 -6.53 0.61 10.43
CA SER A 42 -7.01 -0.72 10.06
C SER A 42 -8.50 -0.72 9.70
N THR A 43 -9.28 0.21 10.28
CA THR A 43 -10.71 0.37 9.97
C THR A 43 -10.94 1.05 8.60
N ARG A 44 -9.94 1.74 8.05
CA ARG A 44 -10.08 2.50 6.80
C ARG A 44 -9.63 1.67 5.60
N VAL A 45 -10.58 1.43 4.69
CA VAL A 45 -10.40 0.69 3.42
C VAL A 45 -9.25 1.27 2.58
N GLU A 46 -8.97 2.56 2.72
CA GLU A 46 -7.94 3.29 1.98
C GLU A 46 -6.51 2.82 2.32
N CYS A 47 -6.27 2.37 3.55
CA CYS A 47 -4.95 1.89 3.96
C CYS A 47 -4.67 0.45 3.49
N TYR A 48 -5.70 -0.27 3.02
CA TYR A 48 -5.52 -1.55 2.35
C TYR A 48 -4.92 -1.41 0.94
N LEU A 49 -4.98 -0.21 0.33
CA LEU A 49 -4.30 0.03 -0.95
C LEU A 49 -2.78 -0.17 -0.85
N PHE A 50 -2.19 0.07 0.32
CA PHE A 50 -0.77 -0.13 0.56
C PHE A 50 -0.36 -1.62 0.45
N PRO A 51 -0.90 -2.55 1.26
CA PRO A 51 -0.57 -3.96 1.13
C PRO A 51 -1.03 -4.55 -0.21
N ILE A 52 -2.16 -4.09 -0.78
CA ILE A 52 -2.62 -4.53 -2.11
C ILE A 52 -1.63 -4.13 -3.22
N GLY A 53 -1.14 -2.88 -3.20
CA GLY A 53 -0.11 -2.41 -4.14
C GLY A 53 1.20 -3.20 -4.01
N LEU A 54 1.56 -3.55 -2.77
CA LEU A 54 2.75 -4.35 -2.47
C LEU A 54 2.60 -5.81 -2.93
N LEU A 55 1.44 -6.42 -2.74
CA LEU A 55 1.10 -7.75 -3.27
C LEU A 55 1.07 -7.78 -4.80
N LEU A 56 0.57 -6.72 -5.45
CA LEU A 56 0.60 -6.57 -6.90
C LEU A 56 2.03 -6.46 -7.45
N MET A 57 2.88 -5.66 -6.80
CA MET A 57 4.30 -5.58 -7.15
C MET A 57 5.01 -6.92 -6.95
N TRP A 58 4.75 -7.61 -5.84
CA TRP A 58 5.32 -8.92 -5.55
C TRP A 58 4.86 -9.97 -6.56
N GLY A 59 3.56 -10.05 -6.83
CA GLY A 59 2.97 -10.94 -7.84
C GLY A 59 3.56 -10.71 -9.23
N SER A 60 3.75 -9.45 -9.62
CA SER A 60 4.39 -9.11 -10.90
C SER A 60 5.86 -9.56 -10.97
N LEU A 61 6.54 -9.68 -9.82
CA LEU A 61 7.92 -10.15 -9.73
C LEU A 61 7.99 -11.68 -9.76
N THR A 62 7.05 -12.35 -9.10
CA THR A 62 7.01 -13.82 -9.00
C THR A 62 6.47 -14.50 -10.23
N PHE A 63 5.79 -13.80 -11.15
CA PHE A 63 5.52 -14.32 -12.51
C PHE A 63 6.85 -14.59 -13.22
N PRO A 64 7.36 -15.82 -13.20
CA PRO A 64 8.58 -16.15 -13.90
C PRO A 64 8.15 -16.30 -15.36
N SER A 65 8.69 -15.45 -16.23
CA SER A 65 8.83 -15.87 -17.62
C SER A 65 9.74 -17.09 -17.59
N ARG A 66 9.14 -18.27 -17.44
CA ARG A 66 9.80 -19.55 -17.69
C ARG A 66 10.01 -19.60 -19.20
N SER A 67 11.04 -18.92 -19.68
CA SER A 67 11.57 -19.15 -21.01
C SER A 67 12.48 -20.39 -20.90
N PRO A 68 12.13 -21.51 -21.54
CA PRO A 68 13.04 -22.64 -21.73
C PRO A 68 14.27 -22.24 -22.55
#